data_AF-A0A1V6KBI5-F1
#
_entry.id   AF-A0A1V6KBI5-F1
#
_cell.length_a   1.000
_cell.length_b   1.000
_cell.length_c   1.000
_cell.angle_alpha   90.00
_cell.angle_beta   90.00
_cell.angle_gamma   90.00
#
_symmetry.space_group_name_H-M   'P 1'
#
loop_
_entity.id
_entity.type
_entity.pdbx_description
1 polymer ?
#
loop_
_entity_poly.entity_id
_entity_poly.type
_entity_poly.pdbx_seq_one_letter_code
_entity_poly.pdbx_strand_id
1 'polypeptide(L)'
;MELLSGLKQRGLEEGPLLAIGDGGLGFWAAMSEIYPETRQQRCWVHKTANILDKMPKSVQSKAKEKIHDIYMAPTRQQALVAYNAFVSLYHAKFEKACECLTKDKDILLTFYDFPCEHWIHIRSTNVIESTFATVRLRTKKTKGCGSRLATLTMVFKLAIEAQKTWLRIKGYKLIPKLINGTRFVDGEIQEEIQVA
;
A
#
# COMPACT_ATOMS: atom_id res chain seq x y z
N MET A 1 11.35 12.79 9.14
CA MET A 1 12.79 12.52 8.98
C MET A 1 13.30 11.54 10.04
N GLU A 2 13.14 11.82 11.34
CA GLU A 2 13.73 10.99 12.42
C GLU A 2 13.56 9.47 12.29
N LEU A 3 12.37 8.99 11.92
CA LEU A 3 12.13 7.54 11.77
C LEU A 3 13.03 6.90 10.69
N LEU A 4 13.06 7.48 9.49
CA LEU A 4 13.79 6.92 8.34
C LEU A 4 15.30 7.10 8.51
N SER A 5 15.74 8.24 9.04
CA SER A 5 17.14 8.48 9.40
C SER A 5 17.61 7.49 10.46
N GLY A 6 16.78 7.23 11.48
CA GLY A 6 17.05 6.23 12.51
C GLY A 6 17.04 4.79 12.00
N LEU A 7 16.35 4.48 10.89
CA LEU A 7 16.48 3.17 10.23
C LEU A 7 17.82 3.05 9.50
N LYS A 8 18.23 4.10 8.79
CA LYS A 8 19.52 4.15 8.09
C LYS A 8 20.70 3.98 9.05
N GLN A 9 20.66 4.70 10.17
CA GLN A 9 21.66 4.57 11.25
C GLN A 9 21.71 3.18 11.88
N ARG A 10 20.63 2.40 11.78
CA ARG A 10 20.56 1.01 12.27
C ARG A 10 20.90 -0.04 11.20
N GLY A 11 21.43 0.40 10.05
CA GLY A 11 21.94 -0.49 9.00
C GLY A 11 20.99 -0.74 7.83
N LEU A 12 19.86 -0.02 7.73
CA LEU A 12 19.05 -0.01 6.51
C LEU A 12 19.66 0.97 5.51
N GLU A 13 20.81 0.63 4.94
CA GLU A 13 21.56 1.52 4.03
C GLU A 13 20.81 1.74 2.71
N GLU A 14 20.30 0.65 2.13
CA GLU A 14 19.45 0.65 0.96
C GLU A 14 17.98 0.70 1.35
N GLY A 15 17.23 1.58 0.66
CA GLY A 15 15.80 1.72 0.87
C GLY A 15 15.00 0.52 0.37
N PRO A 16 13.75 0.37 0.82
CA PRO A 16 12.88 -0.65 0.26
C PRO A 16 12.62 -0.39 -1.23
N LEU A 17 12.42 -1.45 -2.02
CA LEU A 17 12.05 -1.32 -3.44
C LEU A 17 10.65 -0.69 -3.65
N LEU A 18 9.80 -0.73 -2.62
CA LEU A 18 8.44 -0.19 -2.58
C LEU A 18 8.11 0.38 -1.20
N ALA A 19 7.58 1.60 -1.17
CA ALA A 19 6.89 2.15 -0.01
C ALA A 19 5.41 2.37 -0.35
N ILE A 20 4.52 2.00 0.59
CA ILE A 20 3.06 2.14 0.43
C ILE A 20 2.52 3.02 1.55
N GLY A 21 1.79 4.08 1.20
CA GLY A 21 1.31 5.07 2.17
C GLY A 21 -0.06 5.67 1.87
N ASP A 22 -0.65 6.27 2.90
CA ASP A 22 -1.98 6.91 2.89
C ASP A 22 -2.00 8.30 2.25
N GLY A 23 -0.82 8.92 2.03
CA GLY A 23 -0.66 10.23 1.38
C GLY A 23 -0.04 11.32 2.22
N GLY A 24 0.37 11.04 3.46
CA GLY A 24 1.02 12.05 4.30
C GLY A 24 2.24 12.69 3.64
N LEU A 25 2.19 14.00 3.39
CA LEU A 25 3.24 14.74 2.68
C LEU A 25 4.61 14.61 3.36
N GLY A 26 4.66 14.64 4.69
CA GLY A 26 5.92 14.53 5.44
C GLY A 26 6.59 13.16 5.33
N PHE A 27 5.82 12.08 5.14
CA PHE A 27 6.38 10.75 4.90
C PHE A 27 7.04 10.68 3.52
N TRP A 28 6.34 11.14 2.48
CA TRP A 28 6.85 11.11 1.12
C TRP A 28 8.03 12.05 0.90
N ALA A 29 8.01 13.24 1.50
CA ALA A 29 9.17 14.14 1.48
C ALA A 29 10.42 13.47 2.09
N ALA A 30 10.27 12.83 3.26
CA ALA A 30 11.37 12.14 3.92
C ALA A 30 11.84 10.88 3.15
N MET A 31 10.92 10.16 2.50
CA MET A 31 11.25 9.01 1.65
C MET A 31 12.10 9.45 0.45
N SER A 32 11.67 10.48 -0.28
CA SER A 32 12.42 11.00 -1.44
C SER A 32 13.80 11.54 -1.07
N GLU A 33 13.97 12.08 0.14
CA GLU A 33 15.25 12.58 0.62
C GLU A 33 16.21 11.45 1.05
N ILE A 34 15.71 10.45 1.78
CA ILE A 34 16.57 9.44 2.42
C ILE A 34 16.79 8.21 1.53
N TYR A 35 15.77 7.83 0.75
CA TYR A 35 15.76 6.67 -0.14
C TYR A 35 15.13 7.03 -1.51
N PRO A 36 15.82 7.81 -2.35
CA PRO A 36 15.27 8.33 -3.61
C PRO A 36 14.87 7.22 -4.59
N GLU A 37 15.53 6.06 -4.55
CA GLU A 37 15.24 4.91 -5.42
C GLU A 37 13.98 4.13 -5.00
N THR A 38 13.39 4.42 -3.83
CA THR A 38 12.18 3.74 -3.38
C THR A 38 10.98 4.15 -4.22
N ARG A 39 10.39 3.18 -4.93
CA ARG A 39 9.14 3.39 -5.66
C ARG A 39 8.00 3.71 -4.69
N GLN A 40 7.17 4.67 -5.07
CA GLN A 40 6.03 5.10 -4.27
C GLN A 40 4.76 4.41 -4.74
N GLN A 41 3.92 4.00 -3.78
CA GLN A 41 2.57 3.59 -4.04
C GLN A 41 1.57 4.17 -3.05
N ARG A 42 0.41 4.59 -3.57
CA ARG A 42 -0.73 4.95 -2.73
C ARG A 42 -1.52 3.72 -2.32
N CYS A 43 -1.83 3.66 -1.03
CA CYS A 43 -2.59 2.57 -0.44
C CYS A 43 -4.02 2.55 -1.02
N TRP A 44 -4.39 1.46 -1.69
CA TRP A 44 -5.74 1.29 -2.27
C TRP A 44 -6.87 1.34 -1.25
N VAL A 45 -6.64 0.86 -0.02
CA VAL A 45 -7.65 0.90 1.05
C VAL A 45 -7.98 2.35 1.43
N HIS A 46 -6.95 3.14 1.77
CA HIS A 46 -7.13 4.55 2.09
C HIS A 46 -7.64 5.34 0.87
N LYS A 47 -7.15 5.00 -0.34
CA LYS A 47 -7.61 5.66 -1.56
C LYS A 47 -9.09 5.45 -1.80
N THR A 48 -9.56 4.22 -1.65
CA THR A 48 -10.97 3.86 -1.77
C THR A 48 -11.80 4.67 -0.77
N ALA A 49 -11.41 4.71 0.51
CA ALA A 49 -12.11 5.51 1.52
C ALA A 49 -12.17 7.00 1.14
N ASN A 50 -11.04 7.58 0.71
CA ASN A 50 -10.96 8.98 0.30
C ASN A 50 -11.83 9.31 -0.92
N ILE A 51 -12.01 8.38 -1.86
CA ILE A 51 -12.89 8.57 -3.02
C ILE A 51 -14.35 8.50 -2.56
N LEU A 52 -14.71 7.47 -1.79
CA LEU A 52 -16.09 7.25 -1.33
C LEU A 52 -16.60 8.37 -0.42
N ASP A 53 -15.75 8.98 0.39
CA ASP A 53 -16.08 10.13 1.25
C ASP A 53 -16.58 11.35 0.45
N LYS A 54 -16.23 11.42 -0.84
CA LYS A 54 -16.68 12.48 -1.76
C LYS A 54 -17.96 12.12 -2.52
N MET A 55 -18.63 11.05 -2.11
CA MET A 55 -19.84 10.53 -2.75
C MET A 55 -20.96 10.26 -1.72
N PRO A 56 -22.24 10.46 -2.08
CA PRO A 56 -23.36 10.09 -1.21
C PRO A 56 -23.36 8.60 -0.83
N LYS A 57 -23.71 8.27 0.42
CA LYS A 57 -23.72 6.88 0.93
C LYS A 57 -24.52 5.91 0.04
N SER A 58 -25.60 6.38 -0.58
CA SER A 58 -26.47 5.57 -1.46
C SER A 58 -25.77 5.01 -2.70
N VAL A 59 -24.70 5.66 -3.19
CA VAL A 59 -23.96 5.22 -4.38
C VAL A 59 -22.64 4.53 -4.05
N GLN A 60 -22.17 4.63 -2.80
CA GLN A 60 -20.83 4.18 -2.41
C GLN A 60 -20.60 2.68 -2.63
N SER A 61 -21.61 1.82 -2.44
CA SER A 61 -21.45 0.37 -2.67
C SER A 61 -21.07 0.07 -4.12
N LYS A 62 -21.83 0.61 -5.08
CA LYS A 62 -21.58 0.43 -6.51
C LYS A 62 -20.25 1.09 -6.94
N ALA A 63 -19.96 2.26 -6.41
CA ALA A 63 -18.69 2.93 -6.69
C ALA A 63 -17.49 2.11 -6.17
N LYS A 64 -17.61 1.49 -5.00
CA LYS A 64 -16.58 0.62 -4.43
C LYS A 64 -16.31 -0.61 -5.30
N GLU A 65 -17.36 -1.25 -5.82
CA GLU A 65 -17.22 -2.35 -6.78
C GLU A 65 -16.43 -1.91 -8.01
N LYS A 66 -16.75 -0.73 -8.57
CA LYS A 66 -16.00 -0.18 -9.71
C LYS A 66 -14.56 0.20 -9.38
N ILE A 67 -14.27 0.64 -8.16
CA ILE A 67 -12.88 0.85 -7.71
C ILE A 67 -12.15 -0.50 -7.59
N HIS A 68 -12.81 -1.55 -7.11
CA HIS A 68 -12.25 -2.90 -7.07
C HIS A 68 -11.90 -3.43 -8.46
N ASP A 69 -12.77 -3.22 -9.46
CA ASP A 69 -12.52 -3.60 -10.86
C ASP A 69 -11.18 -3.03 -11.37
N ILE A 70 -10.75 -1.86 -10.89
CA ILE A 70 -9.47 -1.23 -11.27
C ILE A 70 -8.29 -2.03 -10.70
N TYR A 71 -8.20 -2.11 -9.37
CA TYR A 71 -6.99 -2.62 -8.75
C TYR A 71 -6.93 -4.14 -8.68
N MET A 72 -8.05 -4.83 -8.93
CA MET A 72 -8.11 -6.29 -9.08
C MET A 72 -7.92 -6.77 -10.52
N ALA A 73 -7.82 -5.88 -11.50
CA ALA A 73 -7.58 -6.25 -12.89
C ALA A 73 -6.28 -7.09 -13.04
N PRO A 74 -6.25 -8.06 -13.97
CA PRO A 74 -5.10 -8.94 -14.14
C PRO A 74 -3.88 -8.23 -14.75
N THR A 75 -4.07 -7.16 -15.51
CA THR A 75 -2.99 -6.38 -16.12
C THR A 75 -3.20 -4.88 -15.93
N ARG A 76 -2.11 -4.10 -15.99
CA ARG A 76 -2.14 -2.64 -15.94
C ARG A 76 -3.03 -2.06 -17.03
N GLN A 77 -3.01 -2.63 -18.24
CA GLN A 77 -3.86 -2.17 -19.33
C GLN A 77 -5.35 -2.34 -19.00
N GLN A 78 -5.74 -3.50 -18.46
CA GLN A 78 -7.13 -3.74 -18.06
C GLN A 78 -7.55 -2.86 -16.88
N ALA A 79 -6.62 -2.59 -15.94
CA ALA A 79 -6.85 -1.63 -14.85
C ALA A 79 -7.14 -0.23 -15.41
N LEU A 80 -6.42 0.21 -16.44
CA LEU A 80 -6.63 1.51 -17.09
C LEU A 80 -7.97 1.59 -17.83
N VAL A 81 -8.44 0.49 -18.43
CA VAL A 81 -9.78 0.42 -19.02
C VAL A 81 -10.85 0.59 -17.94
N ALA A 82 -10.77 -0.17 -16.85
CA ALA A 82 -11.70 -0.07 -15.72
C ALA A 82 -11.66 1.33 -15.07
N TYR A 83 -10.46 1.92 -14.97
CA TYR A 83 -10.26 3.27 -14.47
C TYR A 83 -10.97 4.31 -15.33
N ASN A 84 -10.80 4.25 -16.66
CA ASN A 84 -11.44 5.19 -17.58
C ASN A 84 -12.96 5.03 -17.55
N ALA A 85 -13.46 3.80 -17.38
CA ALA A 85 -14.88 3.54 -17.20
C ALA A 85 -15.42 4.16 -15.90
N PHE A 86 -14.69 4.06 -14.78
CA PHE A 86 -15.06 4.70 -13.52
C PHE A 86 -15.16 6.22 -13.68
N VAL A 87 -14.14 6.85 -14.27
CA VAL A 87 -14.12 8.30 -14.49
C VAL A 87 -15.28 8.71 -15.39
N SER A 88 -15.48 8.05 -16.53
CA SER A 88 -16.57 8.36 -17.47
C SER A 88 -17.96 8.25 -16.82
N LEU A 89 -18.16 7.24 -15.96
CA LEU A 89 -19.44 7.00 -15.30
C LEU A 89 -19.76 8.03 -14.21
N TYR A 90 -18.76 8.44 -13.43
CA TYR A 90 -18.98 9.24 -12.22
C TYR A 90 -18.61 10.72 -12.35
N HIS A 91 -17.77 11.11 -13.32
CA HIS A 91 -17.21 12.46 -13.40
C HIS A 91 -18.28 13.55 -13.46
N ALA A 92 -19.31 13.37 -14.28
CA ALA A 92 -20.38 14.37 -14.45
C ALA A 92 -21.17 14.68 -13.17
N LYS A 93 -21.22 13.73 -12.21
CA LYS A 93 -21.99 13.88 -10.96
C LYS A 93 -21.10 14.05 -9.72
N PHE A 94 -19.88 13.52 -9.77
CA PHE A 94 -18.97 13.40 -8.63
C PHE A 94 -17.53 13.76 -9.02
N GLU A 95 -17.36 14.91 -9.66
CA GLU A 95 -16.07 15.45 -10.13
C GLU A 95 -14.95 15.29 -9.07
N LYS A 96 -15.19 15.76 -7.84
CA LYS A 96 -14.21 15.67 -6.73
C LYS A 96 -13.76 14.23 -6.43
N ALA A 97 -14.63 13.23 -6.60
CA ALA A 97 -14.29 11.82 -6.40
C ALA A 97 -13.36 11.32 -7.52
N CYS A 98 -13.64 11.72 -8.76
CA CYS A 98 -12.81 11.43 -9.93
C CYS A 98 -11.46 12.15 -9.86
N GLU A 99 -11.42 13.44 -9.52
CA GLU A 99 -10.18 14.20 -9.28
C GLU A 99 -9.33 13.57 -8.18
N CYS A 100 -10.00 13.08 -7.11
CA CYS A 100 -9.30 12.34 -6.08
C CYS A 100 -8.60 11.14 -6.71
N LEU A 101 -9.31 10.28 -7.45
CA LEU A 101 -8.71 9.13 -8.13
C LEU A 101 -7.59 9.53 -9.12
N THR A 102 -7.78 10.59 -9.90
CA THR A 102 -6.86 10.96 -11.00
C THR A 102 -5.54 11.51 -10.55
N LYS A 103 -5.51 12.24 -9.43
CA LYS A 103 -4.28 12.80 -8.86
C LYS A 103 -3.16 11.77 -8.62
N ASP A 104 -3.51 10.53 -8.29
CA ASP A 104 -2.55 9.49 -7.88
C ASP A 104 -2.49 8.32 -8.89
N LYS A 105 -2.92 8.53 -10.15
CA LYS A 105 -3.11 7.47 -11.15
C LYS A 105 -1.90 6.53 -11.29
N ASP A 106 -0.73 7.08 -11.56
CA ASP A 106 0.46 6.28 -11.89
C ASP A 106 0.96 5.50 -10.67
N ILE A 107 1.04 6.19 -9.52
CA ILE A 107 1.50 5.60 -8.26
C ILE A 107 0.49 4.62 -7.64
N LEU A 108 -0.75 4.57 -8.09
CA LEU A 108 -1.71 3.55 -7.65
C LEU A 108 -1.47 2.19 -8.30
N LEU A 109 -0.85 2.18 -9.48
CA LEU A 109 -0.65 0.97 -10.30
C LEU A 109 0.81 0.49 -10.28
N THR A 110 1.64 1.00 -9.37
CA THR A 110 3.05 0.60 -9.19
C THR A 110 3.19 -0.90 -8.89
N PHE A 111 2.21 -1.51 -8.22
CA PHE A 111 2.25 -2.93 -7.88
C PHE A 111 2.37 -3.87 -9.09
N TYR A 112 1.95 -3.46 -10.29
CA TYR A 112 2.11 -4.28 -11.50
C TYR A 112 3.58 -4.50 -11.89
N ASP A 113 4.51 -3.69 -11.35
CA ASP A 113 5.95 -3.85 -11.55
C ASP A 113 6.60 -4.76 -10.47
N PHE A 114 5.79 -5.57 -9.78
CA PHE A 114 6.16 -6.55 -8.77
C PHE A 114 5.45 -7.89 -9.04
N PRO A 115 5.98 -9.03 -8.55
CA PRO A 115 5.40 -10.34 -8.80
C PRO A 115 3.91 -10.43 -8.45
N CYS A 116 3.14 -11.12 -9.28
CA CYS A 116 1.69 -11.24 -9.09
C CYS A 116 1.32 -11.89 -7.75
N GLU A 117 2.18 -12.77 -7.22
CA GLU A 117 2.00 -13.40 -5.91
C GLU A 117 2.06 -12.40 -4.76
N HIS A 118 2.76 -11.27 -4.94
CA HIS A 118 2.92 -10.23 -3.93
C HIS A 118 1.71 -9.30 -3.88
N TRP A 119 0.91 -9.23 -4.96
CA TRP A 119 -0.19 -8.25 -5.10
C TRP A 119 -1.24 -8.36 -4.00
N ILE A 120 -1.48 -9.56 -3.47
CA ILE A 120 -2.41 -9.76 -2.34
C ILE A 120 -1.97 -9.00 -1.07
N HIS A 121 -0.65 -8.87 -0.88
CA HIS A 121 -0.06 -8.15 0.24
C HIS A 121 0.05 -6.65 -0.06
N ILE A 122 0.44 -6.29 -1.29
CA ILE A 122 0.66 -4.90 -1.71
C ILE A 122 -0.65 -4.11 -1.82
N ARG A 123 -1.75 -4.73 -2.25
CA ARG A 123 -3.06 -4.06 -2.46
C ARG A 123 -3.92 -4.00 -1.20
N SER A 124 -3.49 -4.61 -0.09
CA SER A 124 -4.25 -4.65 1.16
C SER A 124 -3.47 -4.03 2.33
N THR A 125 -4.18 -3.66 3.39
CA THR A 125 -3.57 -3.21 4.65
C THR A 125 -3.54 -4.31 5.71
N ASN A 126 -3.94 -5.54 5.36
CA ASN A 126 -4.06 -6.64 6.31
C ASN A 126 -2.75 -6.90 7.09
N VAL A 127 -1.60 -6.76 6.44
CA VAL A 127 -0.27 -6.93 7.06
C VAL A 127 -0.04 -6.00 8.26
N ILE A 128 -0.64 -4.80 8.24
CA ILE A 128 -0.57 -3.82 9.33
C ILE A 128 -1.79 -3.94 10.25
N GLU A 129 -3.00 -4.01 9.66
CA GLU A 129 -4.26 -4.01 10.42
C GLU A 129 -4.44 -5.24 11.30
N SER A 130 -3.95 -6.41 10.88
CA SER A 130 -3.97 -7.64 11.71
C SER A 130 -3.11 -7.49 12.96
N THR A 131 -1.91 -6.92 12.83
CA THR A 131 -1.03 -6.61 13.97
C THR A 131 -1.68 -5.56 14.88
N PHE A 132 -2.24 -4.49 14.31
CA PHE A 132 -2.90 -3.43 15.08
C PHE A 132 -4.24 -3.85 15.69
N ALA A 133 -4.92 -4.87 15.17
CA ALA A 133 -6.13 -5.41 15.77
C ALA A 133 -5.85 -5.95 17.18
N THR A 134 -4.75 -6.67 17.37
CA THR A 134 -4.31 -7.17 18.69
C THR A 134 -4.08 -6.03 19.68
N VAL A 135 -3.41 -4.97 19.23
CA VAL A 135 -3.16 -3.77 20.05
C VAL A 135 -4.47 -3.09 20.43
N ARG A 136 -5.34 -2.81 19.45
CA ARG A 136 -6.65 -2.15 19.65
C ARG A 136 -7.58 -2.94 20.57
N LEU A 137 -7.59 -4.27 20.45
CA LEU A 137 -8.40 -5.12 21.32
C LEU A 137 -7.99 -4.96 22.79
N ARG A 138 -6.69 -4.93 23.06
CA ARG A 138 -6.16 -4.80 24.43
C ARG A 138 -6.31 -3.40 24.96
N THR A 139 -5.99 -2.37 24.16
CA THR A 139 -6.19 -0.98 24.58
C THR A 139 -7.66 -0.66 24.89
N LYS A 140 -8.61 -1.24 24.15
CA LYS A 140 -10.05 -1.10 24.46
C LYS A 140 -10.47 -1.75 25.78
N LYS A 141 -9.75 -2.79 26.23
CA LYS A 141 -10.03 -3.49 27.50
C LYS A 141 -9.34 -2.85 28.70
N THR A 142 -8.21 -2.19 28.49
CA THR A 142 -7.50 -1.46 29.56
C THR A 142 -8.27 -0.20 29.94
N LYS A 143 -8.56 -0.01 31.24
CA LYS A 143 -9.14 1.23 31.76
C LYS A 143 -8.05 2.29 31.88
N GLY A 144 -7.87 3.09 30.82
CA GLY A 144 -6.86 4.16 30.76
C GLY A 144 -5.54 3.71 30.11
N CYS A 145 -4.73 4.68 29.70
CA CYS A 145 -3.47 4.46 28.98
C CYS A 145 -2.20 4.57 29.86
N GLY A 146 -2.36 4.87 31.16
CA GLY A 146 -1.22 5.07 32.05
C GLY A 146 -0.29 6.17 31.55
N SER A 147 1.03 6.02 31.77
CA SER A 147 2.04 6.93 31.20
C SER A 147 2.34 6.61 29.73
N ARG A 148 2.93 7.57 29.01
CA ARG A 148 3.42 7.35 27.63
C ARG A 148 4.33 6.12 27.53
N LEU A 149 5.26 5.97 28.49
CA LEU A 149 6.15 4.82 28.53
C LEU A 149 5.39 3.51 28.75
N ALA A 150 4.41 3.49 29.66
CA ALA A 150 3.59 2.31 29.88
C ALA A 150 2.81 1.91 28.63
N THR A 151 2.23 2.89 27.92
CA THR A 151 1.56 2.64 26.63
C THR A 151 2.53 2.08 25.60
N LEU A 152 3.70 2.69 25.41
CA LEU A 152 4.69 2.23 24.44
C LEU A 152 5.18 0.80 24.75
N THR A 153 5.45 0.49 26.02
CA THR A 153 5.86 -0.86 26.45
C THR A 153 4.77 -1.89 26.19
N MET A 154 3.50 -1.55 26.46
CA MET A 154 2.36 -2.41 26.16
C MET A 154 2.24 -2.66 24.66
N VAL A 155 2.27 -1.61 23.82
CA VAL A 155 2.20 -1.74 22.36
C VAL A 155 3.35 -2.60 21.84
N PHE A 156 4.57 -2.36 22.32
CA PHE A 156 5.74 -3.14 21.94
C PHE A 156 5.60 -4.63 22.29
N LYS A 157 5.15 -4.95 23.51
CA LYS A 157 4.91 -6.36 23.89
C LYS A 157 3.80 -7.00 23.08
N LEU A 158 2.72 -6.30 22.77
CA LEU A 158 1.65 -6.83 21.93
C LEU A 158 2.10 -7.05 20.49
N ALA A 159 2.97 -6.20 19.96
CA ALA A 159 3.61 -6.43 18.66
C ALA A 159 4.53 -7.67 18.68
N ILE A 160 5.28 -7.88 19.77
CA ILE A 160 6.10 -9.10 19.96
C ILE A 160 5.25 -10.37 20.04
N GLU A 161 4.04 -10.30 20.58
CA GLU A 161 3.11 -11.45 20.58
C GLU A 161 2.50 -11.67 19.19
N ALA A 162 2.13 -10.59 18.49
CA ALA A 162 1.58 -10.68 17.14
C ALA A 162 2.56 -11.25 16.11
N GLN A 163 3.86 -10.94 16.22
CA GLN A 163 4.87 -11.43 15.26
C GLN A 163 4.99 -12.97 15.23
N LYS A 164 4.59 -13.66 16.30
CA LYS A 164 4.69 -15.13 16.38
C LYS A 164 3.81 -15.84 15.36
N THR A 165 2.78 -15.18 14.86
CA THR A 165 1.82 -15.74 13.89
C THR A 165 1.98 -15.15 12.49
N TRP A 166 3.03 -14.36 12.25
CA TRP A 166 3.25 -13.75 10.94
C TRP A 166 3.60 -14.80 9.89
N LEU A 167 2.94 -14.68 8.74
CA LEU A 167 3.18 -15.53 7.58
C LEU A 167 4.24 -14.89 6.68
N ARG A 168 5.01 -15.73 5.98
CA ARG A 168 5.90 -15.25 4.92
C ARG A 168 5.07 -14.65 3.79
N ILE A 169 5.65 -13.66 3.12
CA ILE A 169 5.09 -13.09 1.89
C ILE A 169 4.93 -14.21 0.85
N LYS A 170 3.77 -14.31 0.21
CA LYS A 170 3.57 -15.25 -0.90
C LYS A 170 4.55 -14.93 -2.01
N GLY A 171 5.21 -15.94 -2.57
CA GLY A 171 6.27 -15.71 -3.56
C GLY A 171 7.55 -15.09 -2.98
N TYR A 172 7.84 -15.23 -1.68
CA TYR A 172 9.09 -14.69 -1.06
C TYR A 172 10.38 -15.12 -1.78
N LYS A 173 10.37 -16.27 -2.47
CA LYS A 173 11.51 -16.75 -3.27
C LYS A 173 11.85 -15.84 -4.46
N LEU A 174 10.96 -14.93 -4.85
CA LEU A 174 11.16 -13.95 -5.91
C LEU A 174 11.80 -12.65 -5.41
N ILE A 175 11.88 -12.44 -4.08
CA ILE A 175 12.48 -11.24 -3.49
C ILE A 175 13.95 -11.05 -3.91
N PRO A 176 14.81 -12.09 -3.92
CA PRO A 176 16.18 -11.93 -4.42
C PRO A 176 16.24 -11.50 -5.88
N LYS A 177 15.31 -11.96 -6.73
CA LYS A 177 15.24 -11.52 -8.14
C LYS A 177 14.90 -10.03 -8.25
N LEU A 178 13.97 -9.56 -7.43
CA LEU A 178 13.62 -8.14 -7.34
C LEU A 178 14.82 -7.28 -6.89
N ILE A 179 15.54 -7.71 -5.86
CA ILE A 179 16.73 -7.01 -5.34
C ILE A 179 17.83 -6.97 -6.40
N ASN A 180 18.00 -8.06 -7.15
CA ASN A 180 18.97 -8.13 -8.25
C ASN A 180 18.52 -7.40 -9.53
N GLY A 181 17.43 -6.63 -9.49
CA GLY A 181 16.99 -5.80 -10.61
C GLY A 181 16.18 -6.51 -11.70
N THR A 182 15.71 -7.73 -11.47
CA THR A 182 14.82 -8.41 -12.44
C THR A 182 13.55 -7.60 -12.65
N ARG A 183 13.25 -7.28 -13.92
CA ARG A 183 12.06 -6.51 -14.29
C ARG A 183 10.82 -7.40 -14.31
N PHE A 184 9.76 -6.92 -13.66
CA PHE A 184 8.43 -7.51 -13.73
C PHE A 184 7.51 -6.58 -14.51
N VAL A 185 6.71 -7.15 -15.41
CA VAL A 185 5.67 -6.45 -16.16
C VAL A 185 4.38 -7.25 -15.97
N ASP A 186 3.35 -6.58 -15.44
CA ASP A 186 2.09 -7.24 -15.05
C ASP A 186 2.30 -8.46 -14.14
N GLY A 187 3.34 -8.40 -13.30
CA GLY A 187 3.67 -9.41 -12.30
C GLY A 187 4.37 -10.66 -12.84
N GLU A 188 4.71 -10.67 -14.12
CA GLU A 188 5.49 -11.72 -14.76
C GLU A 188 6.93 -11.25 -15.04
N ILE A 189 7.87 -12.18 -15.03
CA ILE A 189 9.27 -11.88 -15.36
C ILE A 189 9.35 -11.60 -16.86
N GLN A 190 9.91 -10.45 -17.23
CA GLN A 190 10.24 -10.19 -18.61
C GLN A 190 11.57 -10.90 -18.90
N GLU A 191 11.54 -12.02 -19.62
CA GLU A 191 12.78 -12.62 -20.13
C GLU A 191 13.42 -11.60 -21.08
N GLU A 192 14.70 -11.28 -20.85
CA GLU A 192 15.48 -10.52 -21.83
C GLU A 192 15.46 -11.32 -23.13
N ILE A 193 14.80 -10.77 -24.16
CA ILE A 193 15.00 -11.24 -25.53
C ILE A 193 16.48 -11.01 -25.80
N GLN A 194 17.29 -12.08 -25.70
CA GLN A 194 18.61 -12.10 -26.29
C GLN A 194 18.38 -11.92 -27.79
N VAL A 195 18.51 -10.69 -28.26
CA VAL A 195 18.60 -10.41 -29.69
C VAL A 195 19.92 -11.03 -30.12
N ALA A 196 19.82 -12.19 -30.77
CA ALA A 196 20.93 -12.91 -31.38
C ALA A 196 21.53 -12.13 -32.55
#